data_AF-A0A4V2A921-F1
#
_entry.id   AF-A0A4V2A921-F1
#
_cell.length_a   1.000
_cell.length_b   1.000
_cell.length_c   1.000
_cell.angle_alpha   90.00
_cell.angle_beta   90.00
_cell.angle_gamma   90.00
#
_symmetry.space_group_name_H-M   'P 1'
#
loop_
_entity.id
_entity.type
_entity.pdbx_description
1 polymer ?
#
loop_
_entity_poly.entity_id
_entity_poly.type
_entity_poly.pdbx_seq_one_letter_code
_entity_poly.pdbx_strand_id
1 'polypeptide(L)'
;MRTVSLIVVCTLISFTALSQTESTAVPAVINKSFFAELGGPGVLFSANFDTRFKKSPLGFGGRIGIGFVTADESTFDPNNGYDYKTRSVITVPVQLNYLFGKPNSVNAFEVGLGATYIGRKLDILDYYEEESTQVLGTASFMYRRMPKDGGFSWRIGFTPLFANGLIQPFGAVSVGYNF
;
A
#
# COMPACT_ATOMS: atom_id res chain seq x y z
N MET A 1 8.07 5.20 -32.68
CA MET A 1 7.71 4.72 -31.34
C MET A 1 8.80 3.91 -30.63
N ARG A 2 9.74 3.24 -31.34
CA ARG A 2 10.84 2.47 -30.71
C ARG A 2 11.96 3.31 -30.07
N THR A 3 12.24 4.50 -30.60
CA THR A 3 13.34 5.37 -30.13
C THR A 3 13.03 6.12 -28.83
N VAL A 4 11.75 6.39 -28.54
CA VAL A 4 11.33 7.06 -27.29
C VAL A 4 11.47 6.13 -26.09
N SER A 5 11.22 4.82 -26.26
CA SER A 5 11.41 3.83 -25.19
C SER A 5 12.88 3.69 -24.75
N LEU A 6 13.84 3.84 -25.66
CA LEU A 6 15.26 3.67 -25.32
C LEU A 6 15.79 4.81 -24.44
N ILE A 7 15.31 6.04 -24.67
CA ILE A 7 15.73 7.23 -23.93
C ILE A 7 15.21 7.20 -22.49
N VAL A 8 13.97 6.75 -22.29
CA VAL A 8 13.34 6.60 -20.95
C VAL A 8 14.04 5.52 -20.12
N VAL A 9 14.45 4.41 -20.74
CA VAL A 9 15.21 3.35 -20.05
C VAL A 9 16.60 3.84 -19.64
N CYS A 10 17.29 4.62 -20.49
CA CYS A 10 18.59 5.20 -20.13
C CYS A 10 18.50 6.24 -19.00
N THR A 11 17.42 7.04 -18.94
CA THR A 11 17.26 8.03 -17.86
C THR A 11 17.00 7.37 -16.50
N LEU A 12 16.27 6.26 -16.47
CA LEU A 12 16.01 5.49 -15.24
C LEU A 12 17.28 4.80 -14.69
N ILE A 13 18.22 4.42 -15.56
CA ILE A 13 19.50 3.81 -15.16
C ILE A 13 20.48 4.86 -14.61
N SER A 14 20.43 6.10 -15.09
CA SER A 14 21.33 7.16 -14.59
C SER A 14 21.05 7.58 -13.14
N PHE A 15 19.82 7.44 -12.65
CA PHE A 15 19.48 7.77 -11.26
C PHE A 15 20.01 6.75 -10.24
N THR A 16 20.27 5.50 -10.64
CA THR A 16 20.80 4.47 -9.71
C THR A 16 22.31 4.60 -9.49
N ALA A 17 23.05 5.14 -10.47
CA ALA A 17 24.49 5.32 -10.40
C ALA A 17 24.94 6.43 -9.43
N LEU A 18 24.08 7.42 -9.14
CA LEU A 18 24.40 8.55 -8.25
C LEU A 18 24.10 8.28 -6.76
N SER A 19 23.58 7.10 -6.40
CA SER A 19 23.13 6.80 -5.03
C SER A 19 24.20 6.15 -4.13
N GLN A 20 25.39 5.83 -4.64
CA GLN A 20 26.44 5.20 -3.85
C GLN A 20 27.45 6.24 -3.34
N THR A 21 27.06 6.95 -2.28
CA THR A 21 28.04 7.51 -1.35
C THR A 21 28.10 6.58 -0.15
N GLU A 22 29.18 5.82 0.00
CA GLU A 22 29.46 5.11 1.25
C GLU A 22 29.70 6.16 2.35
N SER A 23 28.67 6.44 3.13
CA SER A 23 28.79 7.22 4.35
C SER A 23 29.22 6.27 5.46
N THR A 24 30.40 6.52 6.03
CA THR A 24 30.91 5.93 7.27
C THR A 24 30.12 6.47 8.47
N ALA A 25 28.81 6.22 8.47
CA ALA A 25 27.89 6.60 9.54
C ALA A 25 27.62 5.38 10.43
N VAL A 26 27.46 5.62 11.74
CA VAL A 26 26.89 4.68 12.71
C VAL A 26 25.78 3.86 12.04
N PRO A 27 25.74 2.51 12.17
CA PRO A 27 24.80 1.68 11.43
C PRO A 27 23.39 2.27 11.57
N ALA A 28 22.88 2.82 10.47
CA ALA A 28 21.59 3.48 10.45
C ALA A 28 20.55 2.42 10.78
N VAL A 29 19.75 2.67 11.82
CA VAL A 29 18.70 1.71 12.19
C VAL A 29 17.62 1.78 11.12
N ILE A 30 17.56 0.72 10.33
CA ILE A 30 16.62 0.55 9.23
C ILE A 30 15.20 0.44 9.79
N ASN A 31 14.50 1.57 9.85
CA ASN A 31 13.21 1.66 10.50
C ASN A 31 12.16 2.38 9.64
N LYS A 32 12.51 2.67 8.38
CA LYS A 32 11.63 3.24 7.38
C LYS A 32 11.55 2.32 6.17
N SER A 33 10.41 2.39 5.49
CA SER A 33 10.21 1.66 4.26
C SER A 33 9.29 2.41 3.33
N PHE A 34 9.67 2.49 2.06
CA PHE A 34 8.82 2.94 0.99
C PHE A 34 8.49 1.75 0.09
N PHE A 35 7.23 1.55 -0.26
CA PHE A 35 6.81 0.39 -1.03
C PHE A 35 5.56 0.67 -1.87
N ALA A 36 5.51 0.03 -3.04
CA ALA A 36 4.31 -0.08 -3.85
C ALA A 36 3.57 -1.36 -3.46
N GLU A 37 2.24 -1.31 -3.39
CA GLU A 37 1.38 -2.39 -2.94
C GLU A 37 0.20 -2.55 -3.91
N LEU A 38 -0.05 -3.79 -4.30
CA LEU A 38 -1.21 -4.22 -5.04
C LEU A 38 -2.10 -5.01 -4.09
N GLY A 39 -3.36 -4.62 -4.01
CA GLY A 39 -4.41 -5.32 -3.29
C GLY A 39 -4.37 -5.21 -1.76
N GLY A 40 -3.74 -4.16 -1.23
CA GLY A 40 -3.69 -3.91 0.21
C GLY A 40 -4.70 -2.87 0.70
N PRO A 41 -4.44 -2.24 1.86
CA PRO A 41 -5.28 -1.18 2.42
C PRO A 41 -5.53 0.00 1.47
N GLY A 42 -4.65 0.25 0.49
CA GLY A 42 -4.89 1.20 -0.60
C GLY A 42 -5.98 0.81 -1.61
N VAL A 43 -6.73 -0.27 -1.31
CA VAL A 43 -7.73 -0.93 -2.16
C VAL A 43 -7.05 -1.66 -3.31
N LEU A 44 -6.70 -1.00 -4.42
CA LEU A 44 -6.14 -1.70 -5.59
C LEU A 44 -4.64 -1.45 -5.75
N PHE A 45 -4.23 -0.23 -6.11
CA PHE A 45 -2.82 0.14 -6.21
C PHE A 45 -2.50 1.19 -5.17
N SER A 46 -1.35 1.12 -4.51
CA SER A 46 -0.90 2.19 -3.62
C SER A 46 0.61 2.31 -3.49
N ALA A 47 1.06 3.54 -3.26
CA ALA A 47 2.40 3.83 -2.77
C ALA A 47 2.30 4.19 -1.29
N ASN A 48 3.16 3.59 -0.48
CA ASN A 48 3.06 3.66 0.97
C ASN A 48 4.43 3.96 1.59
N PHE A 49 4.39 4.73 2.66
CA PHE A 49 5.49 4.97 3.56
C PHE A 49 5.18 4.37 4.93
N ASP A 50 6.11 3.61 5.47
CA ASP A 50 5.99 2.91 6.74
C ASP A 50 7.19 3.25 7.61
N THR A 51 6.95 3.53 8.89
CA THR A 51 8.01 3.85 9.85
C THR A 51 7.76 3.24 11.22
N ARG A 52 8.83 2.83 11.90
CA ARG A 52 8.76 2.33 13.28
C ARG A 52 8.87 3.49 14.27
N PHE A 53 8.08 3.47 15.34
CA PHE A 53 8.08 4.53 16.35
C PHE A 53 9.31 4.52 17.25
N LYS A 54 9.95 3.35 17.39
CA LYS A 54 11.22 3.19 18.12
C LYS A 54 12.37 3.08 17.14
N LYS A 55 13.60 3.33 17.62
CA LYS A 55 14.85 3.06 16.90
C LYS A 55 15.12 1.55 16.86
N SER A 56 14.27 0.83 16.15
CA SER A 56 14.32 -0.63 15.97
C SER A 56 13.71 -0.95 14.60
N PRO A 57 14.22 -1.94 13.85
CA PRO A 57 13.58 -2.43 12.63
C PRO A 57 12.24 -3.14 12.89
N LEU A 58 12.03 -3.61 14.12
CA LEU A 58 10.88 -4.41 14.53
C LEU A 58 10.00 -3.67 15.55
N GLY A 59 8.78 -4.16 15.73
CA GLY A 59 7.79 -3.66 16.69
C GLY A 59 6.79 -2.68 16.10
N PHE A 60 6.24 -1.82 16.96
CA PHE A 60 5.20 -0.86 16.59
C PHE A 60 5.68 0.20 15.59
N GLY A 61 4.81 0.48 14.63
CA GLY A 61 4.97 1.54 13.67
C GLY A 61 3.65 2.00 13.07
N GLY A 62 3.78 2.89 12.10
CA GLY A 62 2.66 3.44 11.35
C GLY A 62 2.94 3.40 9.86
N ARG A 63 1.87 3.33 9.09
CA ARG A 63 1.85 3.35 7.63
C ARG A 63 0.90 4.45 7.18
N ILE A 64 1.31 5.20 6.17
CA ILE A 64 0.45 6.10 5.40
C ILE A 64 0.74 5.91 3.91
N GLY A 65 -0.26 6.03 3.07
CA GLY A 65 -0.08 5.90 1.63
C GLY A 65 -1.04 6.73 0.81
N ILE A 66 -0.83 6.68 -0.49
CA ILE A 66 -1.75 7.17 -1.51
C ILE A 66 -2.02 6.02 -2.46
N GLY A 67 -3.30 5.74 -2.68
CA GLY A 67 -3.75 4.69 -3.57
C GLY A 67 -4.67 5.19 -4.67
N PHE A 68 -4.88 4.30 -5.63
CA PHE A 68 -5.73 4.51 -6.79
C PHE A 68 -6.52 3.23 -7.01
N VAL A 69 -7.83 3.38 -7.14
CA VAL A 69 -8.75 2.31 -7.49
C VAL A 69 -9.62 2.78 -8.64
N THR A 70 -9.86 1.88 -9.58
CA THR A 70 -10.86 2.07 -10.63
C THR A 70 -12.06 1.23 -10.27
N ALA A 71 -13.22 1.86 -10.14
CA ALA A 71 -14.48 1.21 -9.84
C ALA A 71 -15.56 1.76 -10.77
N ASP A 72 -16.59 0.95 -11.01
CA ASP A 72 -17.75 1.35 -11.78
C ASP A 72 -18.71 2.11 -10.85
N GLU A 73 -19.04 3.34 -11.24
CA GLU A 73 -20.09 4.15 -10.60
C GLU A 73 -21.41 3.83 -11.31
N SER A 74 -22.42 3.44 -10.54
CA SER A 74 -23.78 3.27 -11.05
C SER A 74 -24.60 4.52 -10.73
N THR A 75 -25.29 5.08 -11.73
CA THR A 75 -26.25 6.17 -11.51
C THR A 75 -27.60 5.76 -12.07
N PHE A 76 -28.63 5.78 -11.24
CA PHE A 76 -30.00 5.52 -11.68
C PHE A 76 -30.63 6.78 -12.27
N ASP A 77 -30.97 6.75 -13.55
CA ASP A 77 -31.80 7.75 -14.21
C ASP A 77 -33.24 7.18 -14.34
N PRO A 78 -34.25 7.82 -13.73
CA PRO A 78 -35.64 7.36 -13.82
C PRO A 78 -36.18 7.23 -15.26
N ASN A 79 -35.57 7.91 -16.23
CA ASN A 79 -36.00 7.90 -17.64
C ASN A 79 -35.19 6.95 -18.52
N ASN A 80 -33.94 6.66 -18.16
CA ASN A 80 -32.98 5.93 -19.01
C ASN A 80 -32.42 4.64 -18.37
N GLY A 81 -32.76 4.34 -17.11
CA GLY A 81 -32.26 3.17 -16.39
C GLY A 81 -30.90 3.41 -15.71
N TYR A 82 -30.14 2.34 -15.46
CA TYR A 82 -28.81 2.42 -14.84
C TYR A 82 -27.74 2.80 -15.86
N ASP A 83 -27.01 3.88 -15.62
CA ASP A 83 -25.79 4.27 -16.35
C ASP A 83 -24.56 3.79 -15.59
N TYR A 84 -23.64 3.11 -16.27
CA TYR A 84 -22.41 2.56 -15.69
C TYR A 84 -21.22 3.33 -16.23
N LYS A 85 -20.50 4.03 -15.34
CA LYS A 85 -19.30 4.77 -15.70
C LYS A 85 -18.10 4.32 -14.87
N THR A 86 -17.11 3.77 -15.56
CA THR A 86 -15.82 3.44 -14.95
C THR A 86 -15.07 4.72 -14.58
N ARG A 87 -14.72 4.87 -13.30
CA ARG A 87 -13.95 6.01 -12.80
C ARG A 87 -12.79 5.61 -11.91
N SER A 88 -11.73 6.41 -11.93
CA SER A 88 -10.59 6.26 -11.03
C SER A 88 -10.72 7.23 -9.85
N VAL A 89 -10.48 6.72 -8.65
CA VAL A 89 -10.55 7.47 -7.39
C VAL A 89 -9.29 7.27 -6.58
N ILE A 90 -8.90 8.34 -5.89
CA ILE A 90 -7.74 8.37 -5.00
C ILE A 90 -8.17 7.87 -3.63
N THR A 91 -7.33 7.03 -3.02
CA THR A 91 -7.49 6.53 -1.66
C THR A 91 -6.31 6.97 -0.79
N VAL A 92 -6.54 7.11 0.51
CA VAL A 92 -5.51 7.47 1.49
C VAL A 92 -5.58 6.46 2.64
N PRO A 93 -4.81 5.35 2.57
CA PRO A 93 -4.70 4.41 3.67
C PRO A 93 -3.84 4.96 4.80
N VAL A 94 -4.29 4.77 6.04
CA VAL A 94 -3.54 5.01 7.27
C VAL A 94 -3.68 3.80 8.19
N GLN A 95 -2.57 3.23 8.66
CA GLN A 95 -2.58 2.09 9.56
C GLN A 95 -1.55 2.21 10.69
N LEU A 96 -1.90 1.65 11.84
CA LEU A 96 -0.93 1.24 12.85
C LEU A 96 -0.58 -0.22 12.60
N ASN A 97 0.67 -0.59 12.79
CA ASN A 97 1.08 -1.98 12.63
C ASN A 97 2.19 -2.39 13.60
N TYR A 98 2.30 -3.70 13.82
CA TYR A 98 3.35 -4.32 14.62
C TYR A 98 4.08 -5.35 13.76
N LEU A 99 5.41 -5.25 13.75
CA LEU A 99 6.26 -6.16 13.00
C LEU A 99 6.94 -7.16 13.93
N PHE A 100 6.47 -8.40 13.90
CA PHE A 100 7.02 -9.55 14.60
C PHE A 100 8.21 -10.12 13.83
N GLY A 101 9.35 -10.29 14.49
CA GLY A 101 10.53 -10.85 13.83
C GLY A 101 11.64 -11.13 14.82
N LYS A 102 12.74 -11.69 14.33
CA LYS A 102 13.97 -11.82 15.09
C LYS A 102 14.93 -10.72 14.65
N PRO A 103 15.67 -10.05 15.55
CA PRO A 103 16.61 -8.98 15.17
C PRO A 103 17.63 -9.41 14.10
N ASN A 104 17.97 -10.69 14.08
CA ASN A 104 18.91 -11.29 13.14
C ASN A 104 18.26 -12.07 11.98
N SER A 105 16.97 -11.90 11.73
CA SER A 105 16.25 -12.54 10.62
C SER A 105 15.90 -11.53 9.54
N VAL A 106 15.93 -11.97 8.28
CA VAL A 106 15.38 -11.20 7.14
C VAL A 106 13.87 -11.35 7.01
N ASN A 107 13.27 -12.27 7.76
CA ASN A 107 11.86 -12.57 7.72
C ASN A 107 11.17 -11.97 8.95
N ALA A 108 10.04 -11.31 8.70
CA ALA A 108 9.17 -10.75 9.69
C ALA A 108 7.69 -10.94 9.28
N PHE A 109 6.82 -10.90 10.26
CA PHE A 109 5.37 -10.96 10.09
C PHE A 109 4.75 -9.67 10.59
N GLU A 110 3.94 -9.03 9.77
CA GLU A 110 3.31 -7.75 10.03
C GLU A 110 1.84 -7.96 10.34
N VAL A 111 1.36 -7.36 11.42
CA VAL A 111 -0.06 -7.25 11.73
C VAL A 111 -0.42 -5.77 11.83
N GLY A 112 -1.39 -5.32 11.04
CA GLY A 112 -1.83 -3.93 11.02
C GLY A 112 -3.33 -3.78 11.09
N LEU A 113 -3.75 -2.61 11.58
CA LEU A 113 -5.13 -2.17 11.66
C LEU A 113 -5.19 -0.68 11.35
N GLY A 114 -6.20 -0.26 10.62
CA GLY A 114 -6.44 1.15 10.37
C GLY A 114 -7.63 1.40 9.46
N ALA A 115 -7.56 2.49 8.71
CA ALA A 115 -8.63 2.93 7.85
C ALA A 115 -8.11 3.55 6.56
N THR A 116 -8.92 3.49 5.52
CA THR A 116 -8.64 4.08 4.22
C THR A 116 -9.73 5.08 3.89
N TYR A 117 -9.34 6.34 3.71
CA TYR A 117 -10.24 7.36 3.19
C TYR A 117 -10.30 7.27 1.67
N ILE A 118 -11.50 7.29 1.12
CA ILE A 118 -11.75 7.29 -0.32
C ILE A 118 -12.17 8.71 -0.70
N GLY A 119 -11.47 9.32 -1.65
CA GLY A 119 -11.68 10.72 -2.04
C GLY A 119 -13.07 11.02 -2.61
N ARG A 120 -13.81 9.99 -3.02
CA ARG A 120 -15.22 10.08 -3.42
C ARG A 120 -15.99 8.86 -2.90
N LYS A 121 -17.30 9.03 -2.75
CA LYS A 121 -18.22 7.93 -2.53
C LYS A 121 -18.09 6.97 -3.72
N LEU A 122 -17.73 5.72 -3.44
CA LEU A 122 -17.59 4.66 -4.42
C LEU A 122 -18.26 3.40 -3.89
N ASP A 123 -18.93 2.68 -4.79
CA ASP A 123 -19.57 1.40 -4.53
C ASP A 123 -18.51 0.27 -4.54
N ILE A 124 -17.47 0.39 -3.72
CA ILE A 124 -16.35 -0.58 -3.72
C ILE A 124 -16.80 -1.91 -3.11
N LEU A 125 -17.79 -1.88 -2.21
CA LEU A 125 -18.29 -3.04 -1.46
C LEU A 125 -19.83 -3.09 -1.35
N ASP A 126 -20.55 -2.20 -2.04
CA ASP A 126 -22.02 -2.07 -1.99
C ASP A 126 -22.71 -2.96 -3.03
N TYR A 127 -22.56 -4.28 -2.91
CA TYR A 127 -23.35 -5.20 -3.74
C TYR A 127 -24.83 -5.30 -3.27
N TYR A 128 -25.16 -4.76 -2.08
CA TYR A 128 -26.49 -4.91 -1.47
C TYR A 128 -27.00 -3.71 -0.62
N GLU A 129 -26.21 -2.66 -0.37
CA GLU A 129 -26.63 -1.50 0.45
C GLU A 129 -26.47 -0.19 -0.33
N GLU A 130 -27.39 0.77 -0.12
CA GLU A 130 -27.43 2.07 -0.83
C GLU A 130 -26.46 3.12 -0.20
N GLU A 131 -25.69 2.74 0.83
CA GLU A 131 -24.86 3.68 1.60
C GLU A 131 -23.38 3.66 1.20
N SER A 132 -23.07 4.41 0.15
CA SER A 132 -21.69 4.66 -0.25
C SER A 132 -20.83 5.26 0.88
N THR A 133 -19.84 4.47 1.32
CA THR A 133 -18.95 4.82 2.44
C THR A 133 -17.65 5.47 1.95
N GLN A 134 -17.24 6.55 2.63
CA GLN A 134 -15.97 7.25 2.34
C GLN A 134 -14.79 6.73 3.17
N VAL A 135 -15.03 5.89 4.18
CA VAL A 135 -14.00 5.37 5.08
C VAL A 135 -14.12 3.86 5.20
N LEU A 136 -13.11 3.15 4.71
CA LEU A 136 -13.02 1.69 4.86
C LEU A 136 -12.18 1.35 6.08
N GLY A 137 -12.68 0.46 6.95
CA GLY A 137 -11.82 -0.20 7.92
C GLY A 137 -10.88 -1.17 7.20
N THR A 138 -9.65 -1.32 7.69
CA THR A 138 -8.64 -2.18 7.06
C THR A 138 -7.84 -2.92 8.11
N ALA A 139 -7.57 -4.20 7.86
CA ALA A 139 -6.54 -4.93 8.59
C ALA A 139 -5.50 -5.51 7.62
N SER A 140 -4.33 -5.87 8.12
CA SER A 140 -3.26 -6.44 7.32
C SER A 140 -2.52 -7.53 8.10
N PHE A 141 -2.28 -8.65 7.44
CA PHE A 141 -1.57 -9.82 7.95
C PHE A 141 -0.57 -10.25 6.89
N MET A 142 0.66 -9.75 6.99
CA MET A 142 1.63 -9.83 5.88
C MET A 142 2.89 -10.56 6.30
N TYR A 143 3.33 -11.50 5.49
CA TYR A 143 4.71 -11.94 5.52
C TYR A 143 5.59 -10.90 4.82
N ARG A 144 6.63 -10.43 5.49
CA ARG A 144 7.58 -9.41 5.00
C ARG A 144 8.99 -9.98 5.01
N ARG A 145 9.64 -9.94 3.85
CA ARG A 145 11.08 -10.18 3.75
C ARG A 145 11.80 -8.86 3.58
N MET A 146 12.62 -8.48 4.56
CA MET A 146 13.39 -7.23 4.58
C MET A 146 14.85 -7.51 5.00
N PRO A 147 15.85 -7.01 4.26
CA PRO A 147 17.25 -7.11 4.67
C PRO A 147 17.52 -6.27 5.93
N LYS A 148 18.51 -6.70 6.72
CA LYS A 148 18.88 -6.04 7.99
C LYS A 148 19.51 -4.67 7.78
N ASP A 149 20.31 -4.56 6.73
CA ASP A 149 21.10 -3.38 6.40
C ASP A 149 20.38 -2.45 5.42
N GLY A 150 19.08 -2.67 5.22
CA GLY A 150 18.28 -1.93 4.26
C GLY A 150 18.35 -2.55 2.87
N GLY A 151 17.56 -1.99 1.95
CA GLY A 151 17.47 -2.49 0.59
C GLY A 151 16.12 -3.10 0.23
N PHE A 152 16.12 -3.83 -0.88
CA PHE A 152 14.93 -4.39 -1.50
C PHE A 152 14.17 -5.31 -0.54
N SER A 153 12.85 -5.12 -0.48
CA SER A 153 11.94 -5.96 0.28
C SER A 153 10.68 -6.25 -0.50
N TRP A 154 10.01 -7.31 -0.08
CA TRP A 154 8.70 -7.67 -0.59
C TRP A 154 7.81 -8.15 0.54
N ARG A 155 6.50 -8.08 0.29
CA ARG A 155 5.47 -8.54 1.20
C ARG A 155 4.41 -9.30 0.42
N ILE A 156 3.80 -10.26 1.10
CA ILE A 156 2.61 -10.96 0.62
C ILE A 156 1.74 -11.30 1.81
N GLY A 157 0.43 -11.22 1.66
CA GLY A 157 -0.46 -11.60 2.74
C GLY A 157 -1.91 -11.29 2.49
N PHE A 158 -2.64 -11.25 3.59
CA PHE A 158 -4.08 -11.11 3.64
C PHE A 158 -4.46 -9.77 4.27
N THR A 159 -5.35 -9.04 3.61
CA THR A 159 -5.75 -7.68 4.00
C THR A 159 -7.26 -7.53 3.88
N PRO A 160 -8.04 -7.99 4.88
CA PRO A 160 -9.48 -7.85 4.82
C PRO A 160 -9.86 -6.36 4.92
N LEU A 161 -10.85 -5.97 4.11
CA LEU A 161 -11.46 -4.65 4.09
C LEU A 161 -12.83 -4.72 4.76
N PHE A 162 -13.19 -3.69 5.51
CA PHE A 162 -14.42 -3.60 6.27
C PHE A 162 -15.19 -2.35 5.84
N ALA A 163 -16.44 -2.51 5.44
CA ALA A 163 -17.35 -1.40 5.14
C ALA A 163 -18.79 -1.85 5.35
N ASN A 164 -19.66 -0.98 5.87
CA ASN A 164 -21.11 -1.25 5.95
C ASN A 164 -21.44 -2.62 6.59
N GLY A 165 -20.71 -3.03 7.63
CA GLY A 165 -20.89 -4.34 8.27
C GLY A 165 -20.41 -5.56 7.47
N LEU A 166 -19.97 -5.38 6.22
CA LEU A 166 -19.40 -6.41 5.36
C LEU A 166 -17.89 -6.53 5.53
N ILE A 167 -17.39 -7.75 5.32
CA ILE A 167 -15.97 -8.08 5.31
C ILE A 167 -15.60 -8.63 3.94
N GLN A 168 -14.79 -7.89 3.21
CA GLN A 168 -14.25 -8.35 1.93
C GLN A 168 -12.85 -8.91 2.14
N PRO A 169 -12.63 -10.22 1.94
CA PRO A 169 -11.30 -10.78 1.94
C PRO A 169 -10.52 -10.24 0.74
N PHE A 170 -9.28 -9.79 0.99
CA PHE A 170 -8.37 -9.34 -0.05
C PHE A 170 -6.96 -9.87 0.17
N GLY A 171 -6.24 -10.10 -0.92
CA GLY A 171 -4.84 -10.53 -0.90
C GLY A 171 -3.97 -9.38 -1.37
N ALA A 172 -2.86 -9.17 -0.69
CA ALA A 172 -1.93 -8.09 -0.99
C ALA A 172 -0.55 -8.62 -1.33
N VAL A 173 0.10 -7.99 -2.30
CA VAL A 173 1.53 -8.14 -2.60
C VAL A 173 2.18 -6.78 -2.68
N SER A 174 3.41 -6.67 -2.20
CA SER A 174 4.13 -5.40 -2.20
C SER A 174 5.61 -5.59 -2.49
N VAL A 175 6.22 -4.58 -3.10
CA VAL A 175 7.67 -4.48 -3.32
C VAL A 175 8.14 -3.08 -2.92
N GLY A 176 9.33 -2.98 -2.36
CA GLY A 176 9.82 -1.71 -1.84
C GLY A 176 11.25 -1.74 -1.35
N TYR A 177 11.63 -0.68 -0.66
CA TYR A 177 12.97 -0.43 -0.17
C TYR A 177 12.94 -0.03 1.30
N ASN A 178 13.85 -0.56 2.11
CA ASN A 178 14.00 -0.21 3.54
C ASN A 178 15.27 0.59 3.75
N PHE A 179 15.20 1.59 4.64
CA PHE A 179 16.30 2.49 4.97
C PHE A 179 16.16 3.07 6.39
#